data_AF-A0A9E2L0J5-F1
#
_entry.id   AF-A0A9E2L0J5-F1
#
_cell.length_a   1.000
_cell.length_b   1.000
_cell.length_c   1.000
_cell.angle_alpha   90.00
_cell.angle_beta   90.00
_cell.angle_gamma   90.00
#
_symmetry.space_group_name_H-M   'P 1'
#
loop_
_entity.id
_entity.type
_entity.pdbx_description
1 polymer ?
#
loop_
_entity_poly.entity_id
_entity_poly.type
_entity_poly.pdbx_seq_one_letter_code
_entity_poly.pdbx_strand_id
1 'polypeptide(L)'
;MSKMSEIFGSMVFNEAVMRERLPKETFKALKKTMDEGIPLDMSVANTIANAMKDWAVEKGATHYTHWFQPMTGITAEKHDSFITPQGNGTVIMEFSGKELVKGEPDGSSFPSGGIRATYEARGYTAWDPTSPAFIKDGSLCIPTAFCSYGGEALDQKTPLLRSMDAIDKQAKRILKLFGKKVRRVTTTVGAEQEYFLIDRKMWEQRKDLVYTGRTLFGAKPPKGQELDDHYFGMIKPRVLAFMNELDEELWKLGILSKTKHNEVAPAQHELAPIFTTTNLAADGNQLTMEMMKKVAVRHGLVCLLHEKPFAGVNGSGKHNNWSLSTDTGENLLEPGNTPEDNAQFLLILTAIIKGIDEYQDLLRVSVATAGNDHRLGANEAPPAIISMFLGEDLDAILKSIREGKPYDRKAKQVIKLGVDALPNFPKDETDRNRTSPFAFTGNKFEFRSLGSSISISFPNVILNTI
;
A
#
# COMPACT_ATOMS: atom_id res chain seq x y z
N MET A 1 13.66 22.75 -13.12
CA MET A 1 13.56 21.62 -12.19
C MET A 1 13.75 22.19 -10.80
N SER A 2 12.69 22.28 -10.02
CA SER A 2 12.82 22.44 -8.56
C SER A 2 13.67 21.28 -8.04
N LYS A 3 14.49 21.54 -7.03
CA LYS A 3 15.34 20.49 -6.46
C LYS A 3 14.38 19.42 -5.92
N MET A 4 14.60 18.14 -6.22
CA MET A 4 13.71 17.04 -5.77
C MET A 4 13.39 17.12 -4.26
N SER A 5 14.35 17.61 -3.47
CA SER A 5 14.20 17.91 -2.04
C SER A 5 13.14 18.96 -1.69
N GLU A 6 12.81 19.87 -2.61
CA GLU A 6 11.80 20.92 -2.42
C GLU A 6 10.39 20.41 -2.77
N ILE A 7 10.26 19.48 -3.73
CA ILE A 7 8.97 18.89 -4.11
C ILE A 7 8.54 17.85 -3.09
N PHE A 8 9.47 17.00 -2.65
CA PHE A 8 9.14 15.81 -1.88
C PHE A 8 8.44 16.16 -0.56
N GLY A 9 7.23 15.63 -0.36
CA GLY A 9 6.40 15.88 0.82
C GLY A 9 5.93 17.34 0.97
N SER A 10 6.03 18.17 -0.08
CA SER A 10 5.68 19.59 -0.04
C SER A 10 4.19 19.87 0.20
N MET A 11 3.33 18.87 -0.03
CA MET A 11 1.89 18.89 0.23
C MET A 11 1.51 17.99 1.41
N VAL A 12 2.45 17.64 2.28
CA VAL A 12 2.22 16.80 3.47
C VAL A 12 2.61 17.57 4.72
N PHE A 13 1.75 17.55 5.74
CA PHE A 13 2.05 18.06 7.08
C PHE A 13 2.95 17.06 7.82
N ASN A 14 4.16 16.87 7.29
CA ASN A 14 5.13 15.86 7.73
C ASN A 14 5.87 16.29 9.01
N GLU A 15 6.74 15.42 9.52
CA GLU A 15 7.48 15.69 10.76
C GLU A 15 8.31 16.98 10.72
N ALA A 16 8.90 17.33 9.57
CA ALA A 16 9.68 18.56 9.43
C ALA A 16 8.78 19.79 9.57
N VAL A 17 7.63 19.80 8.89
CA VAL A 17 6.62 20.86 8.99
C VAL A 17 6.06 20.94 10.41
N MET A 18 5.72 19.79 11.01
CA MET A 18 5.25 19.73 12.39
C MET A 18 6.27 20.31 13.37
N ARG A 19 7.56 20.03 13.20
CA ARG A 19 8.63 20.54 14.08
C ARG A 19 8.84 22.05 13.93
N GLU A 20 8.65 22.58 12.73
CA GLU A 20 8.75 24.02 12.44
C GLU A 20 7.54 24.80 12.97
N ARG A 21 6.34 24.24 12.83
CA ARG A 21 5.06 24.93 13.05
C ARG A 21 4.48 24.74 14.45
N LEU A 22 4.71 23.58 15.08
CA LEU A 22 4.13 23.26 16.38
C LEU A 22 5.04 23.71 17.53
N PRO A 23 4.47 24.19 18.65
CA PRO A 23 5.23 24.36 19.87
C PRO A 23 5.93 23.06 20.28
N LYS A 24 7.14 23.17 20.85
CA LYS A 24 7.99 22.02 21.21
C LYS A 24 7.27 20.97 22.05
N GLU A 25 6.46 21.39 23.02
CA GLU A 25 5.71 20.48 23.89
C GLU A 25 4.54 19.81 23.17
N THR A 26 3.83 20.54 22.28
CA THR A 26 2.78 19.98 21.40
C THR A 26 3.36 18.92 20.47
N PHE A 27 4.51 19.19 19.85
CA PHE A 27 5.20 18.23 18.97
C PHE A 27 5.60 16.95 19.72
N LYS A 28 6.18 17.09 20.92
CA LYS A 28 6.52 15.93 21.77
C LYS A 28 5.28 15.12 22.16
N ALA A 29 4.19 15.79 22.53
CA ALA A 29 2.93 15.13 22.90
C ALA A 29 2.33 14.37 21.70
N LEU A 30 2.36 14.95 20.50
CA LEU A 30 1.93 14.28 19.27
C LEU A 30 2.81 13.07 18.95
N LYS A 31 4.14 13.21 19.01
CA LYS A 31 5.07 12.08 18.83
C LYS A 31 4.77 10.95 19.80
N LYS A 32 4.61 11.27 21.10
CA LYS A 32 4.24 10.30 22.13
C LYS A 32 2.92 9.59 21.81
N THR A 33 1.93 10.32 21.31
CA THR A 33 0.63 9.76 20.87
C THR A 33 0.82 8.75 19.74
N MET A 34 1.59 9.09 18.70
CA MET A 34 1.89 8.20 17.56
C MET A 34 2.71 6.97 17.98
N ASP A 35 3.63 7.16 18.93
CA ASP A 35 4.59 6.16 19.39
C ASP A 35 4.02 5.17 20.41
N GLU A 36 3.16 5.64 21.32
CA GLU A 36 2.62 4.84 22.43
C GLU A 36 1.13 4.51 22.25
N GLY A 37 0.45 5.08 21.26
CA GLY A 37 -0.98 4.83 21.01
C GLY A 37 -1.90 5.41 22.09
N ILE A 38 -1.46 6.47 22.78
CA ILE A 38 -2.25 7.13 23.83
C ILE A 38 -3.21 8.17 23.23
N PRO A 39 -4.38 8.43 23.85
CA PRO A 39 -5.29 9.48 23.41
C PRO A 39 -4.64 10.88 23.44
N LEU A 40 -4.93 11.69 22.43
CA LEU A 40 -4.45 13.06 22.33
C LEU A 40 -5.32 13.99 23.20
N ASP A 41 -4.66 14.83 24.01
CA ASP A 41 -5.35 15.85 24.81
C ASP A 41 -5.99 16.93 23.92
N MET A 42 -7.18 17.41 24.29
CA MET A 42 -7.95 18.36 23.47
C MET A 42 -7.23 19.72 23.33
N SER A 43 -6.46 20.16 24.32
CA SER A 43 -5.67 21.39 24.21
C SER A 43 -4.54 21.27 23.18
N VAL A 44 -3.92 20.09 23.12
CA VAL A 44 -2.90 19.74 22.13
C VAL A 44 -3.54 19.64 20.74
N ALA A 45 -4.72 19.01 20.63
CA ALA A 45 -5.48 18.91 19.38
C ALA A 45 -5.86 20.30 18.81
N ASN A 46 -6.33 21.23 19.65
CA ASN A 46 -6.65 22.59 19.21
C ASN A 46 -5.42 23.34 18.66
N THR A 47 -4.27 23.17 19.31
CA THR A 47 -3.01 23.76 18.84
C THR A 47 -2.61 23.19 17.48
N ILE A 48 -2.73 21.88 17.30
CA ILE A 48 -2.42 21.19 16.04
C ILE A 48 -3.39 21.61 14.94
N ALA A 49 -4.69 21.67 15.21
CA ALA A 49 -5.70 22.07 14.24
C ALA A 49 -5.43 23.48 13.69
N ASN A 50 -5.16 24.44 14.57
CA ASN A 50 -4.79 25.80 14.15
C ASN A 50 -3.55 25.81 13.25
N ALA A 51 -2.48 25.11 13.66
CA ALA A 51 -1.25 25.04 12.86
C ALA A 51 -1.44 24.34 11.50
N MET A 52 -2.24 23.26 11.46
CA MET A 52 -2.59 22.56 10.22
C MET A 52 -3.40 23.44 9.28
N LYS A 53 -4.39 24.19 9.81
CA LYS A 53 -5.20 25.12 9.03
C LYS A 53 -4.33 26.23 8.44
N ASP A 54 -3.51 26.89 9.26
CA ASP A 54 -2.67 27.99 8.78
C ASP A 54 -1.70 27.50 7.68
N TRP A 55 -1.06 26.34 7.89
CA TRP A 55 -0.25 25.68 6.87
C TRP A 55 -1.04 25.36 5.59
N ALA A 56 -2.25 24.84 5.73
CA ALA A 56 -3.08 24.47 4.58
C ALA A 56 -3.54 25.70 3.77
N VAL A 57 -3.97 26.76 4.46
CA VAL A 57 -4.39 28.02 3.86
C VAL A 57 -3.23 28.71 3.13
N GLU A 58 -2.01 28.69 3.69
CA GLU A 58 -0.80 29.19 3.02
C GLU A 58 -0.50 28.45 1.71
N LYS A 59 -0.88 27.18 1.63
CA LYS A 59 -0.80 26.35 0.42
C LYS A 59 -2.00 26.50 -0.51
N GLY A 60 -2.93 27.40 -0.19
CA GLY A 60 -4.12 27.70 -0.99
C GLY A 60 -5.32 26.79 -0.72
N ALA A 61 -5.29 25.99 0.35
CA ALA A 61 -6.44 25.17 0.72
C ALA A 61 -7.58 26.05 1.25
N THR A 62 -8.80 25.77 0.79
CA THR A 62 -10.03 26.50 1.19
C THR A 62 -10.98 25.66 2.03
N HIS A 63 -10.79 24.34 1.98
CA HIS A 63 -11.61 23.35 2.65
C HIS A 63 -10.72 22.37 3.43
N TYR A 64 -11.33 21.62 4.34
CA TYR A 64 -10.77 20.42 4.92
C TYR A 64 -11.72 19.25 4.69
N THR A 65 -11.21 18.03 4.82
CA THR A 65 -11.99 16.82 4.72
C THR A 65 -11.40 15.72 5.58
N HIS A 66 -12.28 14.93 6.20
CA HIS A 66 -11.89 13.64 6.76
C HIS A 66 -11.79 12.66 5.59
N TRP A 67 -10.57 12.22 5.31
CA TRP A 67 -10.24 11.29 4.24
C TRP A 67 -10.21 9.87 4.81
N PHE A 68 -11.07 8.99 4.32
CA PHE A 68 -11.19 7.61 4.83
C PHE A 68 -11.46 6.61 3.70
N GLN A 69 -11.34 5.32 4.04
CA GLN A 69 -11.47 4.20 3.10
C GLN A 69 -12.65 3.31 3.52
N PRO A 70 -13.90 3.65 3.15
CA PRO A 70 -15.06 2.83 3.47
C PRO A 70 -15.01 1.47 2.75
N MET A 71 -15.95 0.56 3.08
CA MET A 71 -16.05 -0.77 2.49
C MET A 71 -16.45 -0.80 0.99
N THR A 72 -16.36 0.33 0.28
CA THR A 72 -16.55 0.43 -1.17
C THR A 72 -15.29 0.08 -1.97
N GLY A 73 -14.13 -0.01 -1.31
CA GLY A 73 -12.83 -0.28 -1.96
C GLY A 73 -12.14 0.94 -2.57
N ILE A 74 -12.73 2.13 -2.42
CA ILE A 74 -12.16 3.43 -2.81
C ILE A 74 -12.20 4.39 -1.62
N THR A 75 -11.53 5.53 -1.74
CA THR A 75 -11.53 6.60 -0.74
C THR A 75 -12.82 7.42 -0.78
N ALA A 76 -13.15 8.07 0.33
CA ALA A 76 -14.28 8.97 0.45
C ALA A 76 -13.88 10.26 1.19
N GLU A 77 -14.51 11.37 0.76
CA GLU A 77 -14.25 12.73 1.22
C GLU A 77 -15.56 13.50 1.29
N LYS A 78 -15.70 14.31 2.34
CA LYS A 78 -16.71 15.36 2.48
C LYS A 78 -15.98 16.67 2.75
N HIS A 79 -16.14 17.67 1.89
CA HIS A 79 -15.36 18.91 1.96
C HIS A 79 -16.14 19.97 2.74
N ASP A 80 -15.59 20.37 3.88
CA ASP A 80 -16.11 21.44 4.73
C ASP A 80 -15.21 22.67 4.59
N SER A 81 -15.78 23.85 4.41
CA SER A 81 -15.00 25.08 4.28
C SER A 81 -14.46 25.50 5.65
N PHE A 82 -13.28 26.15 5.69
CA PHE A 82 -12.78 26.79 6.90
C PHE A 82 -13.60 28.02 7.33
N ILE A 83 -14.51 28.51 6.49
CA ILE A 83 -15.22 29.78 6.71
C ILE A 83 -16.28 29.66 7.82
N THR A 84 -16.15 30.50 8.84
CA THR A 84 -17.19 30.77 9.85
C THR A 84 -17.65 32.23 9.74
N PRO A 85 -18.97 32.49 9.60
CA PRO A 85 -19.50 33.86 9.56
C PRO A 85 -19.49 34.52 10.95
N GLN A 86 -19.12 35.79 11.03
CA GLN A 86 -19.05 36.55 12.30
C GLN A 86 -20.30 37.42 12.59
N GLY A 87 -21.36 37.32 11.77
CA GLY A 87 -22.62 38.04 11.94
C GLY A 87 -22.60 39.53 11.54
N ASN A 88 -21.43 40.14 11.40
CA ASN A 88 -21.21 41.51 10.91
C ASN A 88 -20.99 41.59 9.38
N GLY A 89 -21.24 40.49 8.65
CA GLY A 89 -20.95 40.38 7.21
C GLY A 89 -19.50 40.03 6.85
N THR A 90 -18.61 39.85 7.84
CA THR A 90 -17.25 39.33 7.62
C THR A 90 -17.16 37.84 7.94
N VAL A 91 -16.13 37.20 7.42
CA VAL A 91 -15.80 35.79 7.63
C VAL A 91 -14.45 35.65 8.30
N ILE A 92 -14.30 34.60 9.10
CA ILE A 92 -13.01 34.14 9.60
C ILE A 92 -12.78 32.70 9.19
N MET A 93 -11.52 32.30 9.16
CA MET A 93 -11.15 30.91 8.92
C MET A 93 -10.87 30.21 10.24
N GLU A 94 -11.70 29.22 10.58
CA GLU A 94 -11.58 28.42 11.79
C GLU A 94 -11.42 26.95 11.47
N PHE A 95 -10.66 26.26 12.31
CA PHE A 95 -10.54 24.81 12.32
C PHE A 95 -10.14 24.38 13.72
N SER A 96 -11.05 23.71 14.41
CA SER A 96 -10.91 23.37 15.82
C SER A 96 -10.35 21.96 16.02
N GLY A 97 -9.77 21.72 17.20
CA GLY A 97 -9.33 20.38 17.60
C GLY A 97 -10.49 19.37 17.64
N LYS A 98 -11.72 19.84 17.88
CA LYS A 98 -12.93 19.02 17.81
C LYS A 98 -13.17 18.48 16.41
N GLU A 99 -13.06 19.36 15.39
CA GLU A 99 -13.21 18.99 13.99
C GLU A 99 -12.03 18.16 13.48
N LEU A 100 -10.82 18.40 14.01
CA LEU A 100 -9.65 17.57 13.69
C LEU A 100 -9.82 16.14 14.21
N VAL A 101 -10.11 15.97 15.51
CA VAL A 101 -10.14 14.65 16.15
C VAL A 101 -11.33 13.83 15.67
N LYS A 102 -12.47 14.47 15.38
CA LYS A 102 -13.71 13.78 15.06
C LYS A 102 -14.53 14.51 13.98
N GLY A 103 -14.98 13.77 12.98
CA GLY A 103 -15.96 14.21 11.99
C GLY A 103 -17.24 13.37 12.00
N GLU A 104 -18.23 13.84 11.23
CA GLU A 104 -19.50 13.15 10.98
C GLU A 104 -19.84 13.31 9.48
N PRO A 105 -19.48 12.31 8.65
CA PRO A 105 -19.59 12.44 7.20
C PRO A 105 -21.01 12.18 6.64
N ASP A 106 -22.04 11.96 7.49
CA ASP A 106 -23.32 11.36 7.09
C ASP A 106 -23.09 10.02 6.36
N GLY A 107 -22.87 8.97 7.13
CA GLY A 107 -22.43 7.67 6.62
C GLY A 107 -23.55 6.80 6.02
N SER A 108 -24.77 7.31 5.87
CA SER A 108 -25.99 6.54 5.57
C SER A 108 -25.92 5.71 4.28
N SER A 109 -25.16 6.18 3.29
CA SER A 109 -25.09 5.53 1.97
C SER A 109 -23.92 4.56 1.81
N PHE A 110 -23.00 4.47 2.77
CA PHE A 110 -21.89 3.52 2.68
C PHE A 110 -22.35 2.08 2.91
N PRO A 111 -21.82 1.10 2.13
CA PRO A 111 -22.07 -0.30 2.38
C PRO A 111 -21.68 -0.69 3.80
N SER A 112 -22.58 -1.40 4.48
CA SER A 112 -22.37 -1.87 5.85
C SER A 112 -22.25 -3.39 5.97
N GLY A 113 -22.42 -4.14 4.87
CA GLY A 113 -22.42 -5.60 4.91
C GLY A 113 -23.50 -6.20 5.82
N GLY A 114 -24.57 -5.46 6.12
CA GLY A 114 -25.62 -5.86 7.06
C GLY A 114 -25.32 -5.58 8.54
N ILE A 115 -24.17 -4.99 8.85
CA ILE A 115 -23.77 -4.62 10.23
C ILE A 115 -24.65 -3.49 10.78
N ARG A 116 -25.21 -2.67 9.89
CA ARG A 116 -26.00 -1.49 10.23
C ARG A 116 -27.40 -1.59 9.64
N ALA A 117 -28.42 -1.20 10.40
CA ALA A 117 -29.79 -1.12 9.90
C ALA A 117 -29.95 0.01 8.87
N THR A 118 -30.89 -0.12 7.93
CA THR A 118 -31.09 0.85 6.84
C THR A 118 -31.52 2.25 7.32
N TYR A 119 -32.11 2.37 8.51
CA TYR A 119 -32.52 3.65 9.10
C TYR A 119 -31.42 4.34 9.92
N GLU A 120 -30.29 3.67 10.16
CA GLU A 120 -29.19 4.24 10.94
C GLU A 120 -28.21 4.95 10.01
N ALA A 121 -28.26 6.29 10.00
CA ALA A 121 -27.44 7.11 9.11
C ALA A 121 -26.08 7.49 9.69
N ARG A 122 -26.00 7.58 11.02
CA ARG A 122 -24.89 8.24 11.70
C ARG A 122 -23.62 7.38 11.66
N GLY A 123 -22.51 8.01 11.31
CA GLY A 123 -21.18 7.43 11.39
C GLY A 123 -20.17 8.48 11.85
N TYR A 124 -19.05 8.03 12.37
CA TYR A 124 -18.02 8.93 12.90
C TYR A 124 -16.69 8.65 12.25
N THR A 125 -15.98 9.72 11.91
CA THR A 125 -14.57 9.63 11.54
C THR A 125 -13.72 10.02 12.74
N ALA A 126 -12.60 9.33 12.93
CA ALA A 126 -11.62 9.61 13.96
C ALA A 126 -10.24 9.76 13.31
N TRP A 127 -9.55 10.86 13.60
CA TRP A 127 -8.23 11.13 13.03
C TRP A 127 -7.21 10.05 13.45
N ASP A 128 -6.49 9.52 12.46
CA ASP A 128 -5.31 8.68 12.66
C ASP A 128 -4.05 9.55 12.62
N PRO A 129 -3.43 9.88 13.77
CA PRO A 129 -2.24 10.71 13.81
C PRO A 129 -0.99 10.00 13.28
N THR A 130 -1.04 8.67 13.08
CA THR A 130 0.09 7.90 12.53
C THR A 130 0.21 8.04 11.02
N SER A 131 -0.80 8.58 10.36
CA SER A 131 -0.78 8.99 8.96
C SER A 131 -0.87 10.52 8.84
N PRO A 132 0.12 11.19 8.20
CA PRO A 132 0.17 12.64 8.17
C PRO A 132 -0.96 13.22 7.30
N ALA A 133 -1.52 14.36 7.72
CA ALA A 133 -2.44 15.12 6.89
C ALA A 133 -1.73 15.64 5.63
N PHE A 134 -2.47 15.77 4.53
CA PHE A 134 -1.93 16.20 3.25
C PHE A 134 -2.91 17.13 2.54
N ILE A 135 -2.44 17.83 1.51
CA ILE A 135 -3.28 18.70 0.69
C ILE A 135 -3.47 18.05 -0.67
N LYS A 136 -4.73 17.94 -1.08
CA LYS A 136 -5.13 17.43 -2.39
C LYS A 136 -6.32 18.23 -2.88
N ASP A 137 -6.31 18.62 -4.16
CA ASP A 137 -7.40 19.36 -4.82
C ASP A 137 -7.87 20.61 -4.05
N GLY A 138 -6.93 21.36 -3.45
CA GLY A 138 -7.25 22.58 -2.69
C GLY A 138 -7.95 22.34 -1.34
N SER A 139 -7.87 21.11 -0.82
CA SER A 139 -8.43 20.73 0.48
C SER A 139 -7.38 20.09 1.38
N LEU A 140 -7.45 20.37 2.69
CA LEU A 140 -6.72 19.65 3.72
C LEU A 140 -7.38 18.28 3.97
N CYS A 141 -6.73 17.21 3.55
CA CYS A 141 -7.18 15.83 3.77
C CYS A 141 -6.58 15.29 5.09
N ILE A 142 -7.46 14.85 5.98
CA ILE A 142 -7.13 14.32 7.30
C ILE A 142 -7.37 12.80 7.29
N PRO A 143 -6.33 11.96 7.31
CA PRO A 143 -6.50 10.51 7.29
C PRO A 143 -7.26 10.02 8.52
N THR A 144 -8.37 9.33 8.32
CA THR A 144 -9.28 8.96 9.42
C THR A 144 -9.73 7.51 9.33
N ALA A 145 -10.02 6.94 10.50
CA ALA A 145 -10.79 5.72 10.65
C ALA A 145 -12.29 6.04 10.66
N PHE A 146 -13.12 5.19 10.06
CA PHE A 146 -14.57 5.39 9.97
C PHE A 146 -15.35 4.24 10.62
N CYS A 147 -16.24 4.61 11.55
CA CYS A 147 -17.09 3.67 12.29
C CYS A 147 -18.57 4.07 12.26
N SER A 148 -19.43 3.10 12.51
CA SER A 148 -20.86 3.29 12.71
C SER A 148 -21.16 4.08 13.99
N TYR A 149 -22.44 4.39 14.22
CA TYR A 149 -22.91 4.90 15.50
C TYR A 149 -22.62 3.94 16.69
N GLY A 150 -22.74 2.62 16.46
CA GLY A 150 -22.47 1.58 17.46
C GLY A 150 -20.98 1.31 17.72
N GLY A 151 -20.09 1.87 16.89
CA GLY A 151 -18.64 1.69 17.00
C GLY A 151 -18.09 0.51 16.19
N GLU A 152 -18.93 -0.13 15.37
CA GLU A 152 -18.48 -1.12 14.38
C GLU A 152 -17.64 -0.44 13.29
N ALA A 153 -16.56 -1.10 12.87
CA ALA A 153 -15.71 -0.61 11.80
C ALA A 153 -16.46 -0.71 10.46
N LEU A 154 -16.60 0.41 9.76
CA LEU A 154 -17.22 0.49 8.43
C LEU A 154 -16.19 0.88 7.36
N ASP A 155 -14.92 0.61 7.65
CA ASP A 155 -13.76 1.02 6.87
C ASP A 155 -12.71 -0.08 6.81
N GLN A 156 -11.69 0.15 5.98
CA GLN A 156 -10.55 -0.76 5.88
C GLN A 156 -9.42 -0.41 6.85
N LYS A 157 -9.39 0.83 7.36
CA LYS A 157 -8.29 1.33 8.20
C LYS A 157 -8.38 0.81 9.62
N THR A 158 -9.56 0.81 10.23
CA THR A 158 -9.72 0.29 11.60
C THR A 158 -9.30 -1.17 11.74
N PRO A 159 -9.74 -2.10 10.87
CA PRO A 159 -9.26 -3.48 10.92
C PRO A 159 -7.75 -3.60 10.69
N LEU A 160 -7.18 -2.78 9.79
CA LEU A 160 -5.74 -2.78 9.51
C LEU A 160 -4.92 -2.40 10.74
N LEU A 161 -5.26 -1.30 11.40
CA LEU A 161 -4.59 -0.85 12.62
C LEU A 161 -4.70 -1.91 13.73
N ARG A 162 -5.89 -2.50 13.94
CA ARG A 162 -6.08 -3.59 14.90
C ARG A 162 -5.20 -4.81 14.60
N SER A 163 -5.06 -5.17 13.33
CA SER A 163 -4.22 -6.30 12.89
C SER A 163 -2.73 -6.01 13.14
N MET A 164 -2.29 -4.77 12.93
CA MET A 164 -0.91 -4.33 13.19
C MET A 164 -0.59 -4.39 14.69
N ASP A 165 -1.52 -4.01 15.56
CA ASP A 165 -1.35 -4.13 17.01
C ASP A 165 -1.36 -5.60 17.48
N ALA A 166 -2.15 -6.45 16.83
CA ALA A 166 -2.19 -7.88 17.12
C ALA A 166 -0.84 -8.56 16.82
N ILE A 167 -0.28 -8.34 15.63
CA ILE A 167 1.03 -8.91 15.26
C ILE A 167 2.17 -8.30 16.07
N ASP A 168 2.14 -7.01 16.39
CA ASP A 168 3.11 -6.37 17.28
C ASP A 168 3.17 -7.09 18.64
N LYS A 169 2.00 -7.35 19.24
CA LYS A 169 1.90 -8.04 20.53
C LYS A 169 2.50 -9.45 20.48
N GLN A 170 2.20 -10.23 19.44
CA GLN A 170 2.70 -11.61 19.32
C GLN A 170 4.18 -11.66 18.92
N ALA A 171 4.63 -10.80 18.01
CA ALA A 171 6.04 -10.70 17.64
C ALA A 171 6.90 -10.33 18.85
N LYS A 172 6.48 -9.36 19.67
CA LYS A 172 7.17 -9.04 20.94
C LYS A 172 7.22 -10.20 21.91
N ARG A 173 6.18 -11.04 21.97
CA ARG A 173 6.19 -12.25 22.81
C ARG A 173 7.27 -13.23 22.36
N ILE A 174 7.43 -13.43 21.05
CA ILE A 174 8.48 -14.29 20.48
C ILE A 174 9.86 -13.69 20.75
N LEU A 175 10.06 -12.40 20.49
CA LEU A 175 11.35 -11.73 20.67
C LEU A 175 11.87 -11.79 22.12
N LYS A 176 10.96 -11.78 23.11
CA LYS A 176 11.32 -11.98 24.52
C LYS A 176 11.99 -13.33 24.79
N LEU A 177 11.65 -14.39 24.04
CA LEU A 177 12.28 -15.71 24.18
C LEU A 177 13.76 -15.68 23.77
N PHE A 178 14.12 -14.77 22.88
CA PHE A 178 15.50 -14.52 22.44
C PHE A 178 16.20 -13.42 23.26
N GLY A 179 15.62 -13.00 24.40
CA GLY A 179 16.18 -11.96 25.27
C GLY A 179 16.09 -10.54 24.69
N LYS A 180 15.34 -10.33 23.59
CA LYS A 180 15.19 -9.01 22.97
C LYS A 180 14.02 -8.23 23.59
N LYS A 181 14.29 -6.97 23.93
CA LYS A 181 13.31 -6.04 24.48
C LYS A 181 13.12 -4.88 23.50
N VAL A 182 12.08 -4.98 22.69
CA VAL A 182 11.73 -3.97 21.68
C VAL A 182 10.44 -3.27 22.10
N ARG A 183 10.27 -2.00 21.71
CA ARG A 183 9.07 -1.21 22.02
C ARG A 183 7.93 -1.61 21.09
N ARG A 184 8.23 -1.76 19.79
CA ARG A 184 7.24 -2.05 18.76
C ARG A 184 7.83 -2.90 17.64
N VAL A 185 7.04 -3.82 17.12
CA VAL A 185 7.26 -4.48 15.83
C VAL A 185 6.21 -3.95 14.88
N THR A 186 6.65 -3.46 13.72
CA THR A 186 5.79 -2.88 12.69
C THR A 186 5.90 -3.71 11.43
N THR A 187 4.77 -3.95 10.77
CA THR A 187 4.76 -4.55 9.44
C THR A 187 5.08 -3.49 8.39
N THR A 188 5.81 -3.87 7.36
CA THR A 188 6.17 -3.01 6.23
C THR A 188 5.66 -3.60 4.93
N VAL A 189 5.26 -2.74 4.00
CA VAL A 189 4.74 -3.15 2.70
C VAL A 189 5.29 -2.26 1.58
N GLY A 190 5.76 -2.89 0.51
CA GLY A 190 5.96 -2.27 -0.80
C GLY A 190 4.98 -2.85 -1.82
N ALA A 191 4.10 -2.02 -2.37
CA ALA A 191 3.06 -2.46 -3.30
C ALA A 191 3.44 -2.14 -4.75
N GLU A 192 3.78 -3.14 -5.54
CA GLU A 192 4.05 -3.02 -6.98
C GLU A 192 2.71 -2.88 -7.70
N GLN A 193 2.46 -1.79 -8.40
CA GLN A 193 1.18 -1.47 -9.02
C GLN A 193 1.26 -1.60 -10.55
N GLU A 194 0.65 -2.65 -11.09
CA GLU A 194 0.47 -2.78 -12.53
C GLU A 194 -0.83 -2.10 -12.99
N TYR A 195 -0.83 -1.62 -14.24
CA TYR A 195 -1.97 -0.94 -14.86
C TYR A 195 -1.83 -0.89 -16.40
N PHE A 196 -2.95 -0.62 -17.08
CA PHE A 196 -2.95 -0.32 -18.52
C PHE A 196 -3.22 1.17 -18.79
N LEU A 197 -2.59 1.72 -19.83
CA LEU A 197 -2.90 3.05 -20.34
C LEU A 197 -3.46 2.96 -21.76
N ILE A 198 -4.67 3.46 -21.96
CA ILE A 198 -5.30 3.49 -23.28
C ILE A 198 -5.64 4.90 -23.72
N ASP A 199 -5.68 5.11 -25.04
CA ASP A 199 -6.11 6.38 -25.59
C ASP A 199 -7.57 6.66 -25.22
N ARG A 200 -7.83 7.85 -24.67
CA ARG A 200 -9.16 8.22 -24.20
C ARG A 200 -10.21 8.18 -25.32
N LYS A 201 -9.87 8.59 -26.54
CA LYS A 201 -10.82 8.57 -27.67
C LYS A 201 -11.20 7.14 -28.05
N MET A 202 -10.27 6.20 -27.95
CA MET A 202 -10.54 4.78 -28.18
C MET A 202 -11.37 4.17 -27.05
N TRP A 203 -11.09 4.55 -25.81
CA TRP A 203 -11.87 4.13 -24.65
C TRP A 203 -13.34 4.56 -24.76
N GLU A 204 -13.60 5.83 -25.12
CA GLU A 204 -14.96 6.38 -25.27
C GLU A 204 -15.78 5.67 -26.35
N GLN A 205 -15.12 5.07 -27.35
CA GLN A 205 -15.79 4.27 -28.39
C GLN A 205 -16.21 2.87 -27.91
N ARG A 206 -15.71 2.43 -26.74
CA ARG A 206 -15.90 1.08 -26.21
C ARG A 206 -16.71 1.10 -24.93
N LYS A 207 -18.04 1.10 -25.07
CA LYS A 207 -18.98 1.11 -23.93
C LYS A 207 -18.74 -0.02 -22.92
N ASP A 208 -18.31 -1.18 -23.39
CA ASP A 208 -17.94 -2.30 -22.51
C ASP A 208 -16.76 -1.95 -21.61
N LEU A 209 -15.69 -1.34 -22.15
CA LEU A 209 -14.57 -0.83 -21.36
C LEU A 209 -14.99 0.31 -20.43
N VAL A 210 -15.90 1.19 -20.87
CA VAL A 210 -16.39 2.32 -20.07
C VAL A 210 -17.13 1.84 -18.83
N TYR A 211 -18.03 0.87 -18.99
CA TYR A 211 -18.91 0.43 -17.89
C TYR A 211 -18.30 -0.68 -17.03
N THR A 212 -17.48 -1.56 -17.63
CA THR A 212 -16.97 -2.75 -16.93
C THR A 212 -15.48 -2.70 -16.62
N GLY A 213 -14.75 -1.72 -17.16
CA GLY A 213 -13.29 -1.63 -17.03
C GLY A 213 -12.53 -2.68 -17.83
N ARG A 214 -13.23 -3.55 -18.57
CA ARG A 214 -12.66 -4.58 -19.43
C ARG A 214 -13.42 -4.71 -20.74
N THR A 215 -12.79 -5.37 -21.71
CA THR A 215 -13.46 -5.80 -22.93
C THR A 215 -14.31 -7.04 -22.65
N LEU A 216 -15.55 -7.02 -23.13
CA LEU A 216 -16.47 -8.17 -23.05
C LEU A 216 -16.42 -9.01 -24.33
N PHE A 217 -16.06 -8.40 -25.45
CA PHE A 217 -15.87 -9.04 -26.75
C PHE A 217 -14.77 -8.30 -27.54
N GLY A 218 -14.22 -8.96 -28.55
CA GLY A 218 -13.20 -8.39 -29.42
C GLY A 218 -12.43 -9.48 -30.17
N ALA A 219 -12.04 -9.18 -31.41
CA ALA A 219 -11.13 -10.03 -32.16
C ALA A 219 -9.72 -9.97 -31.55
N LYS A 220 -8.95 -11.05 -31.73
CA LYS A 220 -7.53 -11.05 -31.35
C LYS A 220 -6.77 -10.00 -32.16
N PRO A 221 -5.80 -9.29 -31.54
CA PRO A 221 -5.00 -8.32 -32.28
C PRO A 221 -4.15 -9.03 -33.35
N PRO A 222 -3.84 -8.37 -34.49
CA PRO A 222 -2.96 -8.94 -35.52
C PRO A 222 -1.53 -9.21 -35.02
N LYS A 223 -1.07 -8.44 -34.03
CA LYS A 223 0.17 -8.66 -33.28
C LYS A 223 -0.20 -8.81 -31.81
N GLY A 224 0.06 -9.99 -31.25
CA GLY A 224 -0.16 -10.26 -29.84
C GLY A 224 1.07 -9.92 -29.01
N GLN A 225 1.27 -10.67 -27.93
CA GLN A 225 2.39 -10.53 -27.01
C GLN A 225 3.47 -11.61 -27.23
N GLU A 226 3.49 -12.30 -28.37
CA GLU A 226 4.25 -13.53 -28.56
C GLU A 226 5.79 -13.38 -28.49
N LEU A 227 6.31 -12.16 -28.57
CA LEU A 227 7.75 -11.87 -28.47
C LEU A 227 8.15 -11.19 -27.16
N ASP A 228 7.18 -10.92 -26.26
CA ASP A 228 7.37 -10.15 -25.02
C ASP A 228 8.16 -8.83 -25.23
N ASP A 229 8.06 -8.25 -26.43
CA ASP A 229 8.88 -7.12 -26.91
C ASP A 229 8.56 -5.80 -26.22
N HIS A 230 7.46 -5.77 -25.46
CA HIS A 230 7.06 -4.64 -24.64
C HIS A 230 7.77 -4.63 -23.28
N TYR A 231 8.15 -5.81 -22.73
CA TYR A 231 8.76 -5.90 -21.40
C TYR A 231 10.13 -5.22 -21.36
N PHE A 232 10.28 -4.21 -20.50
CA PHE A 232 11.43 -3.29 -20.48
C PHE A 232 11.76 -2.63 -21.83
N GLY A 233 10.82 -2.64 -22.78
CA GLY A 233 10.93 -1.95 -24.06
C GLY A 233 10.92 -0.42 -23.90
N MET A 234 11.14 0.29 -25.01
CA MET A 234 11.13 1.75 -25.03
C MET A 234 9.75 2.30 -24.59
N ILE A 235 9.74 3.19 -23.60
CA ILE A 235 8.51 3.87 -23.15
C ILE A 235 8.16 4.98 -24.15
N LYS A 236 6.95 4.93 -24.70
CA LYS A 236 6.48 5.94 -25.67
C LYS A 236 6.49 7.35 -25.04
N PRO A 237 6.86 8.42 -25.77
CA PRO A 237 6.99 9.77 -25.20
C PRO A 237 5.77 10.27 -24.42
N ARG A 238 4.55 10.00 -24.93
CA ARG A 238 3.30 10.37 -24.25
C ARG A 238 3.08 9.63 -22.93
N VAL A 239 3.44 8.33 -22.88
CA VAL A 239 3.38 7.54 -21.64
C VAL A 239 4.44 8.02 -20.65
N LEU A 240 5.64 8.34 -21.13
CA LEU A 240 6.70 8.88 -20.29
C LEU A 240 6.31 10.23 -19.69
N ALA A 241 5.64 11.11 -20.45
CA ALA A 241 5.12 12.37 -19.93
C ALA A 241 4.09 12.15 -18.80
N PHE A 242 3.15 11.23 -18.99
CA PHE A 242 2.22 10.80 -17.93
C PHE A 242 2.97 10.29 -16.69
N MET A 243 3.94 9.39 -16.89
CA MET A 243 4.71 8.78 -15.81
C MET A 243 5.57 9.79 -15.04
N ASN A 244 6.09 10.82 -15.72
CA ASN A 244 6.87 11.88 -15.07
C ASN A 244 5.98 12.78 -14.21
N GLU A 245 4.81 13.17 -14.73
CA GLU A 245 3.86 13.96 -13.94
C GLU A 245 3.30 13.16 -12.76
N LEU A 246 3.03 11.86 -12.96
CA LEU A 246 2.59 10.98 -11.88
C LEU A 246 3.64 10.93 -10.76
N ASP A 247 4.91 10.75 -11.09
CA ASP A 247 6.00 10.77 -10.09
C ASP A 247 6.01 12.11 -9.32
N GLU A 248 5.92 13.25 -10.02
CA GLU A 248 5.90 14.56 -9.36
C GLU A 248 4.71 14.71 -8.40
N GLU A 249 3.51 14.29 -8.79
CA GLU A 249 2.33 14.34 -7.93
C GLU A 249 2.46 13.41 -6.70
N LEU A 250 2.98 12.20 -6.89
CA LEU A 250 3.23 11.26 -5.80
C LEU A 250 4.32 11.78 -4.84
N TRP A 251 5.38 12.38 -5.37
CA TRP A 251 6.44 12.97 -4.56
C TRP A 251 5.93 14.17 -3.76
N LYS A 252 5.06 15.03 -4.31
CA LYS A 252 4.39 16.11 -3.55
C LYS A 252 3.64 15.56 -2.34
N LEU A 253 2.97 14.41 -2.51
CA LEU A 253 2.25 13.67 -1.47
C LEU A 253 3.15 12.81 -0.58
N GLY A 254 4.48 12.88 -0.71
CA GLY A 254 5.44 12.15 0.11
C GLY A 254 5.53 10.65 -0.18
N ILE A 255 4.93 10.17 -1.27
CA ILE A 255 4.98 8.78 -1.71
C ILE A 255 6.30 8.55 -2.45
N LEU A 256 7.07 7.56 -2.03
CA LEU A 256 8.41 7.26 -2.55
C LEU A 256 8.34 6.46 -3.87
N SER A 257 7.68 6.99 -4.89
CA SER A 257 7.69 6.39 -6.25
C SER A 257 9.13 6.24 -6.73
N LYS A 258 9.53 5.03 -7.10
CA LYS A 258 10.94 4.68 -7.33
C LYS A 258 11.20 4.01 -8.66
N THR A 259 10.42 3.00 -9.02
CA THR A 259 10.60 2.24 -10.26
C THR A 259 9.36 2.38 -11.15
N LYS A 260 9.60 2.43 -12.45
CA LYS A 260 8.56 2.41 -13.48
C LYS A 260 9.08 1.79 -14.77
N HIS A 261 8.28 0.96 -15.42
CA HIS A 261 8.63 0.34 -16.69
C HIS A 261 7.39 -0.12 -17.45
N ASN A 262 7.61 -0.55 -18.70
CA ASN A 262 6.64 -1.33 -19.44
C ASN A 262 6.60 -2.76 -18.88
N GLU A 263 5.39 -3.31 -18.78
CA GLU A 263 5.16 -4.71 -18.42
C GLU A 263 5.10 -5.59 -19.68
N VAL A 264 4.68 -6.86 -19.57
CA VAL A 264 4.69 -7.82 -20.67
C VAL A 264 3.63 -7.51 -21.73
N ALA A 265 2.38 -7.18 -21.34
CA ALA A 265 1.34 -6.93 -22.32
C ALA A 265 1.42 -5.53 -22.95
N PRO A 266 1.01 -5.35 -24.22
CA PRO A 266 0.99 -4.06 -24.86
C PRO A 266 0.21 -3.00 -24.07
N ALA A 267 0.85 -1.84 -23.84
CA ALA A 267 0.31 -0.74 -23.05
C ALA A 267 0.05 -1.07 -21.56
N GLN A 268 0.61 -2.17 -21.06
CA GLN A 268 0.74 -2.46 -19.64
C GLN A 268 2.02 -1.82 -19.09
N HIS A 269 1.94 -1.34 -17.86
CA HIS A 269 3.01 -0.67 -17.16
C HIS A 269 2.99 -1.04 -15.68
N GLU A 270 4.12 -0.82 -15.00
CA GLU A 270 4.26 -0.98 -13.56
C GLU A 270 4.83 0.29 -12.93
N LEU A 271 4.41 0.57 -11.70
CA LEU A 271 5.03 1.53 -10.79
C LEU A 271 5.21 0.88 -9.42
N ALA A 272 6.41 0.93 -8.84
CA ALA A 272 6.63 0.48 -7.47
C ALA A 272 7.22 1.59 -6.58
N PRO A 273 6.59 1.89 -5.44
CA PRO A 273 7.17 2.75 -4.42
C PRO A 273 8.12 1.96 -3.50
N ILE A 274 9.01 2.69 -2.82
CA ILE A 274 9.78 2.11 -1.70
C ILE A 274 8.80 1.73 -0.58
N PHE A 275 9.04 0.58 0.06
CA PHE A 275 8.23 0.12 1.18
C PHE A 275 8.19 1.13 2.33
N THR A 276 7.11 1.12 3.08
CA THR A 276 6.94 1.89 4.32
C THR A 276 6.10 1.08 5.31
N THR A 277 5.74 1.64 6.47
CA THR A 277 4.84 0.97 7.41
C THR A 277 3.52 0.63 6.71
N THR A 278 2.93 -0.52 7.02
CA THR A 278 1.74 -1.02 6.31
C THR A 278 0.59 -0.02 6.26
N ASN A 279 0.36 0.73 7.34
CA ASN A 279 -0.67 1.78 7.38
C ASN A 279 -0.41 2.89 6.34
N LEU A 280 0.82 3.43 6.31
CA LEU A 280 1.21 4.47 5.34
C LEU A 280 1.25 3.93 3.90
N ALA A 281 1.66 2.66 3.73
CA ALA A 281 1.69 2.01 2.43
C ALA A 281 0.26 1.85 1.87
N ALA A 282 -0.71 1.52 2.74
CA ALA A 282 -2.11 1.38 2.35
C ALA A 282 -2.72 2.71 1.92
N ASP A 283 -2.51 3.78 2.70
CA ASP A 283 -2.93 5.13 2.32
C ASP A 283 -2.26 5.59 1.02
N GLY A 284 -0.94 5.39 0.91
CA GLY A 284 -0.16 5.74 -0.27
C GLY A 284 -0.60 4.97 -1.52
N ASN A 285 -0.97 3.69 -1.40
CA ASN A 285 -1.49 2.91 -2.51
C ASN A 285 -2.83 3.46 -3.03
N GLN A 286 -3.75 3.85 -2.14
CA GLN A 286 -5.02 4.46 -2.53
C GLN A 286 -4.81 5.78 -3.26
N LEU A 287 -3.95 6.66 -2.72
CA LEU A 287 -3.58 7.92 -3.37
C LEU A 287 -2.90 7.67 -4.73
N THR A 288 -2.06 6.64 -4.82
CA THR A 288 -1.41 6.25 -6.08
C THR A 288 -2.43 5.86 -7.14
N MET A 289 -3.37 4.97 -6.82
CA MET A 289 -4.43 4.55 -7.73
C MET A 289 -5.32 5.72 -8.17
N GLU A 290 -5.62 6.64 -7.26
CA GLU A 290 -6.39 7.85 -7.56
C GLU A 290 -5.63 8.79 -8.50
N MET A 291 -4.36 9.09 -8.18
CA MET A 291 -3.50 9.97 -8.98
C MET A 291 -3.24 9.38 -10.37
N MET A 292 -3.04 8.06 -10.49
CA MET A 292 -2.92 7.38 -11.78
C MET A 292 -4.11 7.69 -12.70
N LYS A 293 -5.34 7.64 -12.18
CA LYS A 293 -6.54 7.97 -12.96
C LYS A 293 -6.61 9.46 -13.30
N LYS A 294 -6.35 10.35 -12.34
CA LYS A 294 -6.41 11.81 -12.53
C LYS A 294 -5.36 12.31 -13.52
N VAL A 295 -4.10 11.89 -13.37
CA VAL A 295 -3.00 12.26 -14.26
C VAL A 295 -3.25 11.72 -15.67
N ALA A 296 -3.74 10.48 -15.81
CA ALA A 296 -3.99 9.88 -17.12
C ALA A 296 -4.95 10.75 -17.96
N VAL A 297 -6.02 11.24 -17.35
CA VAL A 297 -7.01 12.11 -18.02
C VAL A 297 -6.37 13.39 -18.55
N ARG A 298 -5.43 14.01 -17.81
CA ARG A 298 -4.70 15.22 -18.24
C ARG A 298 -3.82 14.99 -19.46
N HIS A 299 -3.36 13.74 -19.66
CA HIS A 299 -2.58 13.31 -20.82
C HIS A 299 -3.43 12.70 -21.96
N GLY A 300 -4.76 12.86 -21.91
CA GLY A 300 -5.68 12.28 -22.90
C GLY A 300 -5.66 10.74 -22.89
N LEU A 301 -5.28 10.14 -21.76
CA LEU A 301 -5.24 8.71 -21.52
C LEU A 301 -6.32 8.30 -20.52
N VAL A 302 -6.60 7.01 -20.45
CA VAL A 302 -7.38 6.39 -19.38
C VAL A 302 -6.53 5.30 -18.74
N CYS A 303 -6.38 5.37 -17.42
CA CYS A 303 -5.72 4.33 -16.63
C CYS A 303 -6.73 3.26 -16.22
N LEU A 304 -6.50 2.02 -16.66
CA LEU A 304 -7.28 0.86 -16.28
C LEU A 304 -6.55 0.07 -15.20
N LEU A 305 -7.19 -0.08 -14.04
CA LEU A 305 -6.69 -0.88 -12.91
C LEU A 305 -7.39 -2.24 -12.81
N HIS A 306 -8.26 -2.58 -13.76
CA HIS A 306 -8.92 -3.89 -13.78
C HIS A 306 -7.87 -4.99 -14.02
N GLU A 307 -8.00 -6.14 -13.34
CA GLU A 307 -6.99 -7.21 -13.33
C GLU A 307 -6.82 -7.90 -14.68
N LYS A 308 -7.89 -7.95 -15.48
CA LYS A 308 -7.87 -8.50 -16.84
C LYS A 308 -8.66 -7.64 -17.84
N PRO A 309 -8.13 -6.47 -18.26
CA PRO A 309 -8.87 -5.57 -19.15
C PRO A 309 -9.07 -6.16 -20.56
N PHE A 310 -8.08 -6.92 -21.04
CA PHE A 310 -8.08 -7.53 -22.37
C PHE A 310 -7.88 -9.05 -22.27
N ALA A 311 -8.70 -9.79 -23.03
CA ALA A 311 -8.56 -11.24 -23.10
C ALA A 311 -7.35 -11.64 -23.97
N GLY A 312 -6.66 -12.72 -23.59
CA GLY A 312 -5.56 -13.29 -24.38
C GLY A 312 -4.20 -12.62 -24.23
N VAL A 313 -4.06 -11.61 -23.35
CA VAL A 313 -2.78 -10.98 -22.98
C VAL A 313 -2.59 -11.00 -21.45
N ASN A 314 -1.41 -10.65 -20.93
CA ASN A 314 -1.17 -10.59 -19.49
C ASN A 314 -2.19 -9.70 -18.76
N GLY A 315 -2.49 -10.07 -17.51
CA GLY A 315 -3.35 -9.27 -16.63
C GLY A 315 -2.51 -8.42 -15.69
N SER A 316 -3.15 -7.49 -15.00
CA SER A 316 -2.51 -6.58 -14.04
C SER A 316 -2.60 -7.10 -12.61
N GLY A 317 -1.45 -7.31 -11.98
CA GLY A 317 -1.31 -7.67 -10.57
C GLY A 317 -1.08 -6.47 -9.64
N LYS A 318 -1.06 -6.75 -8.34
CA LYS A 318 -0.47 -5.84 -7.34
C LYS A 318 0.40 -6.60 -6.34
N HIS A 319 1.69 -6.76 -6.58
CA HIS A 319 2.50 -7.56 -5.65
C HIS A 319 2.68 -6.85 -4.31
N ASN A 320 2.35 -7.55 -3.22
CA ASN A 320 2.42 -7.04 -1.86
C ASN A 320 3.66 -7.60 -1.16
N ASN A 321 4.74 -6.82 -1.16
CA ASN A 321 6.01 -7.15 -0.52
C ASN A 321 5.94 -6.87 0.99
N TRP A 322 5.56 -7.86 1.78
CA TRP A 322 5.32 -7.78 3.22
C TRP A 322 6.52 -8.24 4.05
N SER A 323 6.84 -7.48 5.10
CA SER A 323 7.88 -7.83 6.07
C SER A 323 7.57 -7.32 7.48
N LEU A 324 8.43 -7.67 8.44
CA LEU A 324 8.33 -7.36 9.87
C LEU A 324 9.61 -6.69 10.34
N SER A 325 9.51 -5.50 10.95
CA SER A 325 10.66 -4.76 11.44
C SER A 325 10.46 -4.26 12.87
N THR A 326 11.51 -4.34 13.70
CA THR A 326 11.50 -3.77 15.04
C THR A 326 11.71 -2.26 15.00
N ASP A 327 11.37 -1.57 16.09
CA ASP A 327 11.67 -0.14 16.26
C ASP A 327 13.17 0.18 16.31
N THR A 328 14.02 -0.83 16.50
CA THR A 328 15.48 -0.70 16.42
C THR A 328 16.04 -0.87 15.00
N GLY A 329 15.18 -1.09 14.01
CA GLY A 329 15.55 -1.26 12.60
C GLY A 329 15.93 -2.69 12.20
N GLU A 330 15.71 -3.68 13.06
CA GLU A 330 15.97 -5.09 12.73
C GLU A 330 14.83 -5.65 11.88
N ASN A 331 15.14 -6.18 10.70
CA ASN A 331 14.20 -6.95 9.89
C ASN A 331 14.14 -8.40 10.39
N LEU A 332 12.98 -8.84 10.86
CA LEU A 332 12.78 -10.17 11.44
C LEU A 332 12.74 -11.29 10.40
N LEU A 333 12.62 -10.94 9.12
CA LEU A 333 12.66 -11.85 7.99
C LEU A 333 14.02 -11.85 7.27
N GLU A 334 15.03 -11.16 7.81
CA GLU A 334 16.39 -11.21 7.28
C GLU A 334 17.09 -12.49 7.76
N PRO A 335 17.44 -13.44 6.87
CA PRO A 335 18.08 -14.70 7.24
C PRO A 335 19.49 -14.49 7.81
N GLY A 336 20.22 -13.49 7.31
CA GLY A 336 21.63 -13.28 7.61
C GLY A 336 22.55 -14.21 6.81
N ASN A 337 23.84 -14.23 7.17
CA ASN A 337 24.87 -15.00 6.45
C ASN A 337 24.87 -16.51 6.77
N THR A 338 24.26 -16.89 7.89
CA THR A 338 24.15 -18.26 8.43
C THR A 338 22.69 -18.50 8.86
N PRO A 339 21.74 -18.58 7.91
CA PRO A 339 20.33 -18.80 8.20
C PRO A 339 20.06 -20.02 9.09
N GLU A 340 20.86 -21.08 8.94
CA GLU A 340 20.79 -22.31 9.71
C GLU A 340 21.01 -22.11 11.22
N ASP A 341 21.79 -21.09 11.61
CA ASP A 341 22.09 -20.74 13.00
C ASP A 341 21.14 -19.65 13.55
N ASN A 342 20.37 -19.01 12.68
CA ASN A 342 19.49 -17.90 13.06
C ASN A 342 18.14 -18.43 13.58
N ALA A 343 18.15 -18.94 14.81
CA ALA A 343 16.98 -19.55 15.45
C ALA A 343 15.76 -18.59 15.53
N GLN A 344 15.97 -17.29 15.66
CA GLN A 344 14.88 -16.30 15.64
C GLN A 344 14.21 -16.25 14.28
N PHE A 345 15.00 -16.09 13.21
CA PHE A 345 14.49 -16.09 11.85
C PHE A 345 13.77 -17.41 11.53
N LEU A 346 14.39 -18.56 11.84
CA LEU A 346 13.81 -19.87 11.57
C LEU A 346 12.48 -20.09 12.32
N LEU A 347 12.37 -19.63 13.56
CA LEU A 347 11.11 -19.71 14.31
C LEU A 347 10.02 -18.84 13.69
N ILE A 348 10.34 -17.61 13.31
CA ILE A 348 9.39 -16.69 12.67
C ILE A 348 8.98 -17.21 11.29
N LEU A 349 9.94 -17.67 10.49
CA LEU A 349 9.72 -18.29 9.19
C LEU A 349 8.78 -19.50 9.31
N THR A 350 9.04 -20.40 10.26
CA THR A 350 8.19 -21.58 10.50
C THR A 350 6.80 -21.19 10.98
N ALA A 351 6.67 -20.16 11.83
CA ALA A 351 5.38 -19.64 12.26
C ALA A 351 4.57 -19.09 11.07
N ILE A 352 5.21 -18.34 10.16
CA ILE A 352 4.57 -17.86 8.93
C ILE A 352 4.15 -19.04 8.06
N ILE A 353 5.03 -20.02 7.82
CA ILE A 353 4.69 -21.22 7.03
C ILE A 353 3.45 -21.91 7.60
N LYS A 354 3.40 -22.08 8.93
CA LYS A 354 2.27 -22.69 9.61
C LYS A 354 0.99 -21.85 9.48
N GLY A 355 1.08 -20.52 9.59
CA GLY A 355 -0.05 -19.61 9.41
C GLY A 355 -0.61 -19.66 7.99
N ILE A 356 0.25 -19.62 6.97
CA ILE A 356 -0.20 -19.72 5.56
C ILE A 356 -0.84 -21.09 5.28
N ASP A 357 -0.25 -22.18 5.78
CA ASP A 357 -0.76 -23.56 5.61
C ASP A 357 -2.15 -23.73 6.25
N GLU A 358 -2.32 -23.23 7.48
CA GLU A 358 -3.57 -23.38 8.24
C GLU A 358 -4.70 -22.46 7.74
N TYR A 359 -4.35 -21.26 7.25
CA TYR A 359 -5.31 -20.21 6.89
C TYR A 359 -5.29 -19.85 5.40
N GLN A 360 -4.89 -20.76 4.53
CA GLN A 360 -4.84 -20.56 3.08
C GLN A 360 -6.15 -20.03 2.49
N ASP A 361 -7.30 -20.51 2.99
CA ASP A 361 -8.62 -20.11 2.50
C ASP A 361 -8.90 -18.63 2.80
N LEU A 362 -8.51 -18.15 3.99
CA LEU A 362 -8.66 -16.74 4.35
C LEU A 362 -7.81 -15.83 3.46
N LEU A 363 -6.58 -16.24 3.14
CA LEU A 363 -5.73 -15.50 2.21
C LEU A 363 -6.32 -15.47 0.80
N ARG A 364 -6.89 -16.60 0.34
CA ARG A 364 -7.55 -16.65 -0.96
C ARG A 364 -8.78 -15.75 -1.03
N VAL A 365 -9.57 -15.72 0.04
CA VAL A 365 -10.74 -14.82 0.18
C VAL A 365 -10.30 -13.36 0.15
N SER A 366 -9.15 -13.01 0.74
CA SER A 366 -8.66 -11.63 0.79
C SER A 366 -8.41 -10.98 -0.58
N VAL A 367 -8.23 -11.80 -1.62
CA VAL A 367 -7.98 -11.37 -3.00
C VAL A 367 -9.06 -11.81 -3.98
N ALA A 368 -10.17 -12.36 -3.49
CA ALA A 368 -11.25 -12.88 -4.32
C ALA A 368 -12.13 -11.74 -4.87
N THR A 369 -12.00 -11.47 -6.17
CA THR A 369 -12.88 -10.57 -6.91
C THR A 369 -13.18 -11.16 -8.29
N ALA A 370 -14.34 -10.82 -8.85
CA ALA A 370 -14.70 -11.28 -10.19
C ALA A 370 -13.63 -10.89 -11.25
N GLY A 371 -13.04 -9.70 -11.13
CA GLY A 371 -11.95 -9.25 -12.00
C GLY A 371 -10.69 -10.10 -11.85
N ASN A 372 -10.27 -10.37 -10.61
CA ASN A 372 -9.04 -11.13 -10.32
C ASN A 372 -9.16 -12.61 -10.69
N ASP A 373 -10.36 -13.20 -10.64
CA ASP A 373 -10.60 -14.58 -11.09
C ASP A 373 -10.37 -14.77 -12.61
N HIS A 374 -10.47 -13.70 -13.40
CA HIS A 374 -10.06 -13.73 -14.81
C HIS A 374 -8.54 -13.64 -15.01
N ARG A 375 -7.79 -13.28 -13.97
CA ARG A 375 -6.33 -13.12 -14.00
C ARG A 375 -5.62 -14.36 -13.45
N LEU A 376 -6.03 -14.86 -12.29
CA LEU A 376 -5.36 -15.96 -11.59
C LEU A 376 -5.34 -17.25 -12.44
N GLY A 377 -4.20 -17.95 -12.41
CA GLY A 377 -3.98 -19.19 -13.17
C GLY A 377 -3.80 -18.99 -14.68
N ALA A 378 -3.63 -17.75 -15.14
CA ALA A 378 -3.33 -17.42 -16.53
C ALA A 378 -1.90 -16.86 -16.67
N ASN A 379 -1.60 -16.20 -17.80
CA ASN A 379 -0.29 -15.65 -18.16
C ASN A 379 0.46 -14.99 -16.98
N GLU A 380 1.46 -15.70 -16.45
CA GLU A 380 2.36 -15.31 -15.34
C GLU A 380 1.71 -15.08 -13.96
N ALA A 381 0.38 -14.94 -13.91
CA ALA A 381 -0.35 -14.82 -12.66
C ALA A 381 -0.33 -16.15 -11.89
N PRO A 382 -0.19 -16.11 -10.55
CA PRO A 382 -0.20 -17.32 -9.76
C PRO A 382 -1.56 -18.06 -9.88
N PRO A 383 -1.59 -19.38 -9.66
CA PRO A 383 -2.84 -20.12 -9.60
C PRO A 383 -3.70 -19.65 -8.43
N ALA A 384 -4.99 -19.99 -8.46
CA ALA A 384 -5.92 -19.69 -7.36
C ALA A 384 -5.65 -20.50 -6.07
N ILE A 385 -4.73 -21.47 -6.14
CA ILE A 385 -4.29 -22.29 -5.00
C ILE A 385 -3.19 -21.51 -4.29
N ILE A 386 -3.34 -21.27 -2.98
CA ILE A 386 -2.29 -20.61 -2.19
C ILE A 386 -1.18 -21.62 -1.87
N SER A 387 0.04 -21.28 -2.24
CA SER A 387 1.23 -22.06 -1.96
C SER A 387 2.41 -21.15 -1.67
N MET A 388 3.37 -21.65 -0.92
CA MET A 388 4.58 -20.93 -0.57
C MET A 388 5.79 -21.39 -1.39
N PHE A 389 6.67 -20.44 -1.69
CA PHE A 389 7.99 -20.71 -2.25
C PHE A 389 9.06 -20.13 -1.32
N LEU A 390 10.00 -20.95 -0.86
CA LEU A 390 11.10 -20.53 0.02
C LEU A 390 12.45 -20.46 -0.69
N GLY A 391 12.54 -21.10 -1.86
CA GLY A 391 13.81 -21.36 -2.53
C GLY A 391 14.53 -22.61 -1.99
N GLU A 392 15.52 -23.09 -2.74
CA GLU A 392 16.17 -24.39 -2.48
C GLU A 392 16.89 -24.45 -1.12
N ASP A 393 17.61 -23.39 -0.76
CA ASP A 393 18.48 -23.40 0.42
C ASP A 393 17.69 -23.37 1.73
N LEU A 394 16.68 -22.50 1.84
CA LEU A 394 15.78 -22.49 3.00
C LEU A 394 14.97 -23.78 3.12
N ASP A 395 14.51 -24.35 2.00
CA ASP A 395 13.81 -25.63 2.00
C ASP A 395 14.74 -26.78 2.47
N ALA A 396 16.00 -26.77 2.06
CA ALA A 396 16.99 -27.74 2.51
C ALA A 396 17.32 -27.60 4.01
N ILE A 397 17.41 -26.38 4.55
CA ILE A 397 17.59 -26.13 5.99
C ILE A 397 16.40 -26.69 6.78
N LEU A 398 15.17 -26.37 6.38
CA LEU A 398 13.97 -26.85 7.07
C LEU A 398 13.83 -28.38 6.98
N LYS A 399 14.18 -29.00 5.85
CA LYS A 399 14.23 -30.46 5.72
C LYS A 399 15.28 -31.08 6.66
N SER A 400 16.46 -30.47 6.76
CA SER A 400 17.53 -30.93 7.66
C SER A 400 17.08 -30.90 9.13
N ILE A 401 16.41 -29.83 9.55
CA ILE A 401 15.81 -29.70 10.89
C ILE A 401 14.75 -30.77 11.12
N ARG A 402 13.82 -30.96 10.16
CA ARG A 402 12.75 -31.96 10.25
C ARG A 402 13.27 -33.39 10.36
N GLU A 403 14.34 -33.71 9.63
CA GLU A 403 14.93 -35.04 9.58
C GLU A 403 16.00 -35.28 10.67
N GLY A 404 16.37 -34.24 11.43
CA GLY A 404 17.42 -34.31 12.44
C GLY A 404 18.81 -34.58 11.85
N LYS A 405 19.06 -34.15 10.60
CA LYS A 405 20.32 -34.35 9.90
C LYS A 405 21.12 -33.04 9.83
N PRO A 406 22.46 -33.08 9.81
CA PRO A 406 23.26 -31.89 9.55
C PRO A 406 22.90 -31.28 8.19
N TYR A 407 22.73 -29.96 8.15
CA TYR A 407 22.60 -29.24 6.89
C TYR A 407 23.97 -29.19 6.21
N ASP A 408 24.07 -29.73 5.00
CA ASP A 408 25.28 -29.64 4.18
C ASP A 408 25.22 -28.36 3.34
N ARG A 409 25.96 -27.34 3.78
CA ARG A 409 25.96 -26.03 3.15
C ARG A 409 26.62 -26.12 1.77
N LYS A 410 25.85 -25.87 0.71
CA LYS A 410 26.39 -25.78 -0.65
C LYS A 410 27.40 -24.63 -0.74
N ALA A 411 28.54 -24.87 -1.37
CA ALA A 411 29.54 -23.83 -1.61
C ALA A 411 28.96 -22.73 -2.52
N LYS A 412 29.19 -21.45 -2.17
CA LYS A 412 28.75 -20.31 -2.98
C LYS A 412 29.35 -20.40 -4.37
N GLN A 413 28.48 -20.53 -5.38
CA GLN A 413 28.90 -20.58 -6.78
C GLN A 413 29.11 -19.16 -7.30
N VAL A 414 30.05 -18.98 -8.23
CA VAL A 414 30.29 -17.70 -8.89
C VAL A 414 29.89 -17.84 -10.35
N ILE A 415 29.04 -16.93 -10.83
CA ILE A 415 28.69 -16.84 -12.24
C ILE A 415 29.85 -16.15 -12.97
N LYS A 416 30.52 -16.91 -13.85
CA LYS A 416 31.51 -16.38 -14.78
C LYS A 416 30.84 -16.10 -16.11
N LEU A 417 30.76 -14.83 -16.49
CA LEU A 417 30.11 -14.39 -17.73
C LEU A 417 30.96 -14.64 -18.99
N GLY A 418 32.21 -15.08 -18.84
CA GLY A 418 33.09 -15.42 -19.96
C GLY A 418 33.61 -14.19 -20.74
N VAL A 419 33.44 -12.98 -20.20
CA VAL A 419 33.94 -11.71 -20.76
C VAL A 419 34.74 -11.01 -19.68
N ASP A 420 36.05 -10.82 -19.88
CA ASP A 420 36.97 -10.31 -18.86
C ASP A 420 36.65 -8.88 -18.40
N ALA A 421 35.98 -8.08 -19.24
CA ALA A 421 35.55 -6.73 -18.89
C ALA A 421 34.33 -6.69 -17.95
N LEU A 422 33.62 -7.82 -17.76
CA LEU A 422 32.43 -7.89 -16.92
C LEU A 422 32.78 -8.47 -15.55
N PRO A 423 32.19 -7.95 -14.46
CA PRO A 423 32.42 -8.48 -13.13
C PRO A 423 31.84 -9.90 -13.01
N ASN A 424 32.55 -10.73 -12.24
CA ASN A 424 31.99 -12.00 -11.77
C ASN A 424 31.01 -11.71 -10.64
N PHE A 425 29.86 -12.38 -10.65
CA PHE A 425 28.84 -12.21 -9.63
C PHE A 425 28.72 -13.48 -8.79
N PRO A 426 28.55 -13.38 -7.46
CA PRO A 426 28.10 -14.53 -6.68
C PRO A 426 26.73 -14.96 -7.23
N LYS A 427 26.56 -16.26 -7.48
CA LYS A 427 25.27 -16.83 -7.84
C LYS A 427 24.38 -16.74 -6.60
N ASP A 428 23.20 -16.18 -6.75
CA ASP A 428 22.19 -16.23 -5.69
C ASP A 428 21.87 -17.69 -5.35
N GLU A 429 21.64 -17.93 -4.07
CA GLU A 429 21.41 -19.26 -3.50
C GLU A 429 20.14 -19.93 -4.05
N THR A 430 19.19 -19.14 -4.57
CA THR A 430 17.92 -19.63 -5.11
C THR A 430 17.51 -18.87 -6.36
N ASP A 431 16.93 -19.57 -7.33
CA ASP A 431 16.23 -18.94 -8.46
C ASP A 431 14.84 -18.45 -8.02
N ARG A 432 14.32 -17.41 -8.65
CA ARG A 432 13.03 -16.82 -8.29
C ARG A 432 11.91 -17.55 -9.03
N ASN A 433 11.02 -18.21 -8.29
CA ASN A 433 9.79 -18.76 -8.89
C ASN A 433 8.75 -17.63 -9.06
N ARG A 434 8.44 -17.22 -10.30
CA ARG A 434 7.48 -16.14 -10.61
C ARG A 434 6.01 -16.53 -10.40
N THR A 435 5.67 -17.82 -10.44
CA THR A 435 4.27 -18.29 -10.42
C THR A 435 3.77 -18.67 -9.02
N SER A 436 4.61 -18.59 -7.98
CA SER A 436 4.16 -18.84 -6.61
C SER A 436 3.26 -17.70 -6.11
N PRO A 437 2.09 -18.00 -5.52
CA PRO A 437 1.21 -17.03 -4.86
C PRO A 437 1.92 -16.24 -3.77
N PHE A 438 2.69 -16.92 -2.91
CA PHE A 438 3.40 -16.35 -1.77
C PHE A 438 4.87 -16.78 -1.84
N ALA A 439 5.79 -15.84 -2.06
CA ALA A 439 7.20 -16.17 -2.32
C ALA A 439 8.12 -15.45 -1.34
N PHE A 440 9.04 -16.17 -0.71
CA PHE A 440 10.14 -15.56 0.02
C PHE A 440 11.13 -14.98 -0.98
N THR A 441 11.43 -13.68 -0.86
CA THR A 441 12.30 -12.95 -1.81
C THR A 441 13.52 -12.37 -1.13
N GLY A 442 14.12 -13.15 -0.24
CA GLY A 442 15.39 -12.86 0.43
C GLY A 442 15.24 -12.33 1.85
N ASN A 443 14.39 -11.34 2.07
CA ASN A 443 14.17 -10.75 3.40
C ASN A 443 12.74 -10.25 3.67
N LYS A 444 11.80 -10.76 2.87
CA LYS A 444 10.38 -10.41 2.86
C LYS A 444 9.61 -11.47 2.10
N PHE A 445 8.30 -11.49 2.28
CA PHE A 445 7.40 -12.28 1.44
C PHE A 445 6.69 -11.40 0.43
N GLU A 446 6.62 -11.88 -0.81
CA GLU A 446 5.90 -11.25 -1.90
C GLU A 446 4.59 -12.02 -2.13
N PHE A 447 3.46 -11.38 -1.84
CA PHE A 447 2.13 -11.93 -2.10
C PHE A 447 1.62 -11.44 -3.45
N ARG A 448 1.59 -12.32 -4.45
CA ARG A 448 1.32 -11.99 -5.88
C ARG A 448 -0.13 -12.18 -6.30
N SER A 449 -0.96 -12.73 -5.43
CA SER A 449 -2.35 -13.06 -5.77
C SER A 449 -3.28 -11.85 -5.77
N LEU A 450 -2.84 -10.70 -5.23
CA LEU A 450 -3.64 -9.48 -5.22
C LEU A 450 -3.91 -8.97 -6.65
N GLY A 451 -5.15 -8.56 -6.88
CA GLY A 451 -5.54 -7.84 -8.09
C GLY A 451 -5.06 -6.39 -8.09
N SER A 452 -4.82 -5.84 -9.28
CA SER A 452 -4.43 -4.44 -9.50
C SER A 452 -5.44 -3.42 -8.99
N SER A 453 -6.73 -3.75 -8.83
CA SER A 453 -7.74 -2.81 -8.29
C SER A 453 -7.95 -2.89 -6.78
N ILE A 454 -7.50 -3.97 -6.13
CA ILE A 454 -7.80 -4.26 -4.72
C ILE A 454 -6.97 -3.39 -3.79
N SER A 455 -7.57 -2.83 -2.75
CA SER A 455 -6.84 -2.18 -1.66
C SER A 455 -5.91 -3.16 -0.94
N ILE A 456 -4.66 -2.77 -0.67
CA ILE A 456 -3.74 -3.63 0.07
C ILE A 456 -4.11 -3.80 1.55
N SER A 457 -5.03 -2.98 2.09
CA SER A 457 -5.44 -3.04 3.49
C SER A 457 -5.97 -4.42 3.88
N PHE A 458 -6.94 -4.96 3.13
CA PHE A 458 -7.60 -6.21 3.53
C PHE A 458 -6.70 -7.44 3.45
N PRO A 459 -5.90 -7.66 2.38
CA PRO A 459 -4.87 -8.70 2.37
C PRO A 459 -3.90 -8.61 3.54
N ASN A 460 -3.47 -7.40 3.91
CA ASN A 460 -2.56 -7.23 5.06
C ASN A 460 -3.26 -7.41 6.41
N VAL A 461 -4.55 -7.11 6.54
CA VAL A 461 -5.35 -7.47 7.73
C VAL A 461 -5.27 -8.98 7.97
N ILE A 462 -5.50 -9.76 6.91
CA ILE A 462 -5.45 -11.23 6.99
C ILE A 462 -4.03 -11.69 7.31
N LEU A 463 -3.02 -11.25 6.57
CA LEU A 463 -1.61 -11.62 6.81
C LEU A 463 -1.13 -11.30 8.23
N ASN A 464 -1.57 -10.19 8.83
CA ASN A 464 -1.16 -9.82 10.18
C ASN A 464 -1.93 -10.59 11.27
N THR A 465 -3.10 -11.16 10.95
CA THR A 465 -3.98 -11.82 11.93
C THR A 465 -3.71 -13.31 12.06
N ILE A 466 -3.34 -13.96 10.95
CA ILE A 466 -2.97 -15.38 10.90
C ILE A 466 -1.53 -15.59 11.37
#